data_AF-A0A932LTJ7-F1
#
_entry.id   AF-A0A932LTJ7-F1
#
_cell.length_a   1.000
_cell.length_b   1.000
_cell.length_c   1.000
_cell.angle_alpha   90.00
_cell.angle_beta   90.00
_cell.angle_gamma   90.00
#
_symmetry.space_group_name_H-M   'P 1'
#
loop_
_entity.id
_entity.type
_entity.pdbx_description
1 polymer ?
#
loop_
_entity_poly.entity_id
_entity_poly.type
_entity_poly.pdbx_seq_one_letter_code
_entity_poly.pdbx_strand_id
1 'polypeptide(L)' 'AIDASQENVSGRVRLKLYKGSVTAAGRKSPKSLYDPKIATFEEGEGYHQGDADGFIRLNALRLKLRRLRQLKRFKG' A
#
# COMPACT_ATOMS: atom_id res chain seq x y z
N ALA A 1 -7.73 -3.19 21.73
CA ALA A 1 -7.47 -2.71 20.36
C ALA A 1 -6.05 -2.21 20.20
N ILE A 2 -5.59 -1.29 21.06
CA ILE A 2 -4.21 -0.80 21.05
C ILE A 2 -3.22 -1.95 21.29
N ASP A 3 -3.40 -2.73 22.37
CA ASP A 3 -2.46 -3.81 22.71
C ASP A 3 -2.38 -4.88 21.61
N ALA A 4 -3.53 -5.30 21.10
CA ALA A 4 -3.62 -6.26 20.00
C ALA A 4 -2.89 -5.78 18.73
N SER A 5 -2.92 -4.47 18.43
CA SER A 5 -2.19 -3.95 17.26
C SER A 5 -0.68 -3.87 17.48
N GLN A 6 -0.20 -3.92 18.74
CA GLN A 6 1.22 -3.85 19.08
C GLN A 6 1.93 -5.22 19.09
N GLU A 7 1.21 -6.35 18.99
CA GLU A 7 1.77 -7.71 19.08
C GLU A 7 2.97 -7.97 18.16
N ASN A 8 2.97 -7.34 16.98
CA ASN A 8 4.03 -7.48 15.98
C ASN A 8 4.87 -6.19 15.79
N VAL A 9 4.59 -5.14 16.55
CA VAL A 9 5.30 -3.85 16.46
C VAL A 9 6.62 -3.95 17.21
N SER A 10 7.63 -4.46 16.52
CA SER A 10 8.99 -4.63 17.05
C SER A 10 10.03 -4.37 15.97
N GLY A 11 11.17 -3.78 16.32
CA GLY A 11 12.23 -3.50 15.35
C GLY A 11 13.16 -2.36 15.77
N ARG A 12 14.01 -1.93 14.85
CA ARG A 12 14.93 -0.80 15.02
C ARG A 12 14.67 0.24 13.95
N VAL A 13 14.56 1.50 14.37
CA VAL A 13 14.49 2.67 13.50
C VAL A 13 15.76 3.48 13.69
N ARG A 14 16.44 3.80 12.59
CA ARG A 14 17.57 4.73 12.59
C ARG A 14 17.05 6.13 12.32
N LEU A 15 17.37 7.07 13.20
CA LEU A 15 16.93 8.46 13.11
C LEU A 15 18.10 9.38 12.77
N LYS A 16 17.81 10.46 12.04
CA LYS A 16 18.68 11.62 11.87
C LYS A 16 18.09 12.77 12.68
N LEU A 17 18.92 13.38 13.52
CA LEU A 17 18.56 14.52 14.34
C LEU A 17 19.35 15.72 13.81
N TYR A 18 18.67 16.80 13.45
CA TYR A 18 19.33 17.98 12.92
C TYR A 18 18.54 19.25 13.22
N LYS A 19 19.15 20.20 13.94
CA LYS A 19 18.57 21.53 14.24
C LYS A 19 17.09 21.46 14.68
N GLY A 20 16.78 20.60 15.65
CA GLY A 20 15.41 20.42 16.16
C GLY A 20 14.50 19.54 15.30
N SER A 21 14.95 19.08 14.13
CA SER A 21 14.22 18.12 13.29
C SER A 21 14.62 16.67 13.57
N VAL A 22 13.66 15.76 13.40
CA VAL A 22 13.84 14.30 13.49
C VAL A 22 13.34 13.66 12.20
N THR A 23 14.19 12.87 11.53
CA THR A 23 13.82 12.17 10.30
C THR A 23 14.21 10.69 10.38
N ALA A 24 13.32 9.79 9.95
CA ALA A 24 13.64 8.38 9.83
C ALA A 24 14.59 8.14 8.64
N ALA A 25 15.74 7.52 8.90
CA ALA A 25 16.81 7.26 7.92
C ALA A 25 17.03 5.76 7.65
N GLY A 26 16.23 4.89 8.22
CA GLY A 26 16.29 3.45 8.01
C GLY A 26 15.45 2.69 9.03
N ARG A 27 15.03 1.48 8.65
CA ARG A 27 14.19 0.60 9.47
C ARG A 27 14.61 -0.85 9.25
N LYS A 28 14.54 -1.67 10.29
CA LYS A 28 14.62 -3.14 10.19
C LYS A 28 13.80 -3.79 11.28
N SER A 29 13.17 -4.92 10.96
CA SER A 29 12.35 -5.69 11.90
C SER A 29 12.44 -7.17 11.58
N PRO A 30 12.54 -8.06 12.59
CA PRO A 30 12.37 -9.50 12.39
C PRO A 30 10.92 -9.86 12.02
N LYS A 31 9.94 -8.99 12.31
CA LYS A 31 8.51 -9.15 11.98
C LYS A 31 8.10 -8.20 10.84
N SER A 32 9.01 -7.91 9.92
CA SER A 32 8.75 -7.02 8.80
C SER A 32 7.72 -7.64 7.84
N LEU A 33 6.69 -6.88 7.47
CA LEU A 33 5.78 -7.23 6.36
C LEU A 33 6.30 -6.76 5.00
N TYR A 34 7.43 -6.05 4.97
CA TYR A 34 8.10 -5.69 3.71
C TYR A 34 8.85 -6.89 3.16
N ASP A 35 8.51 -7.29 1.94
CA ASP A 35 9.21 -8.31 1.16
C ASP A 35 9.88 -7.67 -0.08
N PRO A 36 11.22 -7.64 -0.14
CA PRO A 36 11.95 -7.10 -1.29
C PRO A 36 11.63 -7.79 -2.62
N LYS A 37 11.28 -9.08 -2.62
CA LYS A 37 10.97 -9.83 -3.84
C LYS A 37 9.66 -9.37 -4.47
N ILE A 38 8.69 -8.97 -3.64
CA ILE A 38 7.40 -8.43 -4.10
C ILE A 38 7.54 -6.96 -4.52
N ALA A 39 8.38 -6.20 -3.81
CA ALA A 39 8.51 -4.75 -4.01
C ALA A 39 9.50 -4.33 -5.10
N THR A 40 10.32 -5.25 -5.62
CA THR A 40 11.30 -4.96 -6.67
C THR A 40 10.64 -4.75 -8.03
N PHE A 41 11.35 -4.04 -8.92
CA PHE A 41 11.01 -3.90 -10.34
C PHE A 41 11.68 -4.95 -11.22
N GLU A 42 12.57 -5.76 -10.66
CA GLU A 42 13.25 -6.84 -11.38
C GLU A 42 12.25 -7.95 -11.76
N GLU A 43 12.42 -8.52 -12.95
CA GLU A 43 11.62 -9.68 -13.39
C GLU A 43 11.94 -10.89 -12.51
N GLY A 44 10.93 -11.44 -11.83
CA GLY A 44 11.11 -12.59 -10.93
C GLY A 44 9.94 -12.90 -10.00
N GLU A 45 10.11 -13.95 -9.19
CA GLU A 45 9.13 -14.75 -8.41
C GLU A 45 8.32 -14.03 -7.31
N GLY A 46 8.22 -12.70 -7.32
CA GLY A 46 7.51 -11.95 -6.28
C GLY A 46 6.03 -11.72 -6.56
N TYR A 47 5.74 -10.91 -7.57
CA TYR A 47 4.40 -10.39 -7.86
C TYR A 47 3.99 -10.63 -9.32
N HIS A 48 2.81 -11.22 -9.52
CA HIS A 48 2.23 -11.40 -10.84
C HIS A 48 1.50 -10.13 -11.30
N GLN A 49 2.16 -9.34 -12.15
CA GLN A 49 1.63 -8.05 -12.61
C GLN A 49 0.29 -8.17 -13.36
N GLY A 50 0.00 -9.33 -13.98
CA GLY A 50 -1.28 -9.59 -14.66
C GLY A 50 -2.50 -9.49 -13.75
N ASP A 51 -2.35 -9.79 -12.45
CA ASP A 51 -3.44 -9.74 -11.47
C ASP A 51 -3.94 -8.30 -11.24
N ALA A 52 -3.10 -7.29 -11.52
CA ALA A 52 -3.45 -5.89 -11.35
C ALA A 52 -4.64 -5.47 -12.22
N ASP A 53 -4.74 -5.96 -13.46
CA ASP A 53 -5.82 -5.55 -14.38
C ASP A 53 -7.19 -5.94 -13.84
N GLY A 54 -7.34 -7.19 -13.39
CA GLY A 54 -8.57 -7.67 -12.76
C GLY A 54 -8.92 -6.89 -11.48
N PHE A 55 -7.93 -6.69 -10.60
CA PHE A 55 -8.11 -5.95 -9.35
C PHE A 55 -8.57 -4.50 -9.59
N ILE A 56 -7.93 -3.79 -10.53
CA ILE A 56 -8.27 -2.40 -10.88
C ILE A 56 -9.69 -2.35 -11.45
N ARG A 57 -10.03 -3.23 -12.39
CA ARG A 57 -11.37 -3.27 -13.01
C ARG A 57 -12.46 -3.48 -11.97
N LEU A 58 -12.27 -4.43 -11.05
CA LEU A 58 -13.24 -4.77 -10.02
C LEU A 58 -13.45 -3.60 -9.03
N ASN A 59 -12.36 -3.01 -8.51
CA ASN A 59 -12.44 -1.88 -7.59
C ASN A 59 -13.05 -0.62 -8.23
N ALA A 60 -12.76 -0.40 -9.52
CA ALA A 60 -13.30 0.73 -10.27
C ALA A 60 -14.77 0.55 -10.67
N LEU A 61 -15.32 -0.67 -10.62
CA LEU A 61 -16.66 -0.98 -11.13
C LEU A 61 -17.74 -0.07 -10.52
N ARG A 62 -17.74 0.08 -9.19
CA ARG A 62 -18.73 0.93 -8.49
C ARG A 62 -18.67 2.39 -8.93
N LEU A 63 -17.47 2.91 -9.23
CA LEU A 63 -17.26 4.28 -9.67
C LEU A 63 -17.77 4.48 -11.10
N LYS A 64 -17.47 3.52 -11.99
CA LYS A 64 -17.97 3.52 -13.37
C LYS A 64 -19.50 3.50 -13.42
N LEU A 65 -20.14 2.64 -12.63
CA LEU A 65 -21.61 2.56 -12.55
C LEU A 65 -22.23 3.86 -12.01
N ARG A 66 -21.64 4.46 -10.98
CA ARG A 66 -22.10 5.75 -10.45
C ARG A 66 -22.06 6.84 -11.53
N ARG A 67 -20.96 6.91 -12.29
CA ARG A 67 -20.81 7.88 -13.39
C ARG A 67 -21.86 7.65 -14.48
N LEU A 68 -22.08 6.39 -14.88
CA LEU A 68 -23.09 6.05 -15.89
C LEU A 68 -24.50 6.47 -15.46
N ARG A 69 -24.86 6.26 -14.19
CA ARG A 69 -26.16 6.72 -13.64
C ARG A 69 -26.29 8.24 -13.66
N GLN A 70 -25.23 8.98 -13.31
CA GLN A 70 -25.22 10.44 -13.39
C GLN A 70 -25.44 10.91 -14.82
N LEU A 71 -24.69 10.37 -15.80
CA LEU A 71 -24.83 10.76 -17.20
C LEU A 71 -26.23 10.47 -17.75
N LYS A 72 -26.87 9.36 -17.34
CA LYS A 72 -28.27 9.09 -17.70
C LYS A 72 -29.24 10.13 -17.12
N ARG A 73 -29.00 10.62 -15.89
CA ARG A 73 -29.81 11.67 -15.26
C ARG A 73 -29.62 13.06 -15.89
N PHE A 74 -28.45 13.33 -16.48
CA PHE A 74 -28.19 14.62 -17.17
C PHE A 74 -28.73 14.66 -18.60
N LYS A 75 -28.97 13.50 -19.22
CA LYS A 75 -29.50 13.39 -20.59
C LYS A 75 -31.01 13.17 -20.65
N GLY A 76 -31.66 12.96 -19.50
CA GLY A 76 -33.10 12.78 -19.37
C GLY A 76 -33.75 13.96 -18.67
#